data_AF-A0A818ICR9-F1
#
_entry.id   AF-A0A818ICR9-F1
#
_cell.length_a   1.000
_cell.length_b   1.000
_cell.length_c   1.000
_cell.angle_alpha   90.00
_cell.angle_beta   90.00
_cell.angle_gamma   90.00
#
_symmetry.space_group_name_H-M   'P 1'
#
loop_
_entity.id
_entity.type
_entity.pdbx_description
1 polymer ?
#
loop_
_entity_poly.entity_id
_entity_poly.type
_entity_poly.pdbx_seq_one_letter_code
_entity_poly.pdbx_strand_id
1 'polypeptide(L)'
;MVEENTLDKNKLCLTRRSGGLPFYLQSILTDEPIKQRGQQRTYVAKLMDTLLNIIQNDPDTIQIDGQILENSRKITYLSTLVNIVDIDKIHAYNTVRSFYRNQRFSNDVYPYIERGLHLSITGFTSSIWMIRNSATLLLSTIVQRIFGPSKTKDGEDNLSKKNSMTSREFFNKYPSLFHLFYQQLQQTTSTRSSIESLSSSCLFAILLILRRLYPSPLDGIDCSLTLDKLLPFVIKCEESPLLRIREHSSKALLALIHQQINQLMKQSKDNIR
;
A
#
# COMPACT_ATOMS: atom_id res chain seq x y z
N MET A 1 41.97 -25.19 -14.92
CA MET A 1 41.37 -24.13 -15.74
C MET A 1 40.02 -23.83 -15.12
N VAL A 2 39.92 -22.70 -14.43
CA VAL A 2 38.75 -22.31 -13.64
C VAL A 2 37.76 -21.66 -14.60
N GLU A 3 36.64 -22.30 -14.87
CA GLU A 3 35.48 -21.66 -15.48
C GLU A 3 34.86 -20.70 -14.45
N GLU A 4 35.34 -19.46 -14.45
CA GLU A 4 34.73 -18.37 -13.69
C GLU A 4 33.33 -18.06 -14.25
N ASN A 5 32.30 -18.52 -13.54
CA ASN A 5 31.11 -17.80 -13.09
C ASN A 5 30.82 -16.42 -13.75
N THR A 6 30.62 -16.37 -15.05
CA THR A 6 30.15 -15.15 -15.75
C THR A 6 28.63 -14.95 -15.66
N LEU A 7 27.87 -15.95 -15.19
CA LEU A 7 26.40 -15.87 -15.08
C LEU A 7 25.89 -15.16 -13.81
N ASP A 8 26.74 -14.97 -12.80
CA ASP A 8 26.30 -14.49 -11.47
C ASP A 8 26.44 -12.96 -11.28
N LYS A 9 27.28 -12.27 -12.08
CA LYS A 9 27.48 -10.82 -11.94
C LYS A 9 26.30 -9.99 -12.43
N ASN A 10 25.52 -10.47 -13.40
CA ASN A 10 24.33 -9.76 -13.88
C ASN A 10 23.10 -9.93 -12.97
N LYS A 11 23.09 -10.93 -12.09
CA LYS A 11 21.96 -11.21 -11.18
C LYS A 11 22.00 -10.36 -9.90
N LEU A 12 23.17 -9.85 -9.52
CA LEU A 12 23.39 -9.25 -8.20
C LEU A 12 23.21 -7.71 -8.17
N CYS A 13 23.14 -7.03 -9.32
CA CYS A 13 23.19 -5.56 -9.36
C CYS A 13 22.23 -4.86 -10.35
N LEU A 14 21.20 -5.52 -10.89
CA LEU A 14 20.33 -4.92 -11.90
C LEU A 14 19.48 -3.72 -11.43
N THR A 15 19.41 -3.44 -10.12
CA THR A 15 19.27 -2.08 -9.53
C THR A 15 18.92 -2.16 -8.04
N ARG A 16 19.90 -2.01 -7.15
CA ARG A 16 19.59 -1.80 -5.72
C ARG A 16 18.79 -0.50 -5.57
N ARG A 17 17.46 -0.62 -5.39
CA ARG A 17 16.50 0.51 -5.30
C ARG A 17 16.57 1.49 -6.47
N SER A 18 16.58 0.95 -7.70
CA SER A 18 16.53 1.78 -8.92
C SER A 18 17.76 2.65 -9.18
N GLY A 19 18.93 2.30 -8.63
CA GLY A 19 20.22 2.84 -9.09
C GLY A 19 20.39 4.35 -8.96
N GLY A 20 19.65 5.01 -8.07
CA GLY A 20 19.70 6.46 -7.89
C GLY A 20 18.76 7.27 -8.78
N LEU A 21 18.06 6.62 -9.74
CA LEU A 21 17.05 7.26 -10.59
C LEU A 21 16.02 8.10 -9.80
N PRO A 22 15.48 7.61 -8.66
CA PRO A 22 14.53 8.41 -7.89
C PRO A 22 15.13 9.73 -7.38
N PHE A 23 16.40 9.73 -6.96
CA PHE A 23 17.08 10.93 -6.46
C PHE A 23 17.40 11.90 -7.59
N TYR A 24 17.78 11.39 -8.76
CA TYR A 24 18.02 12.21 -9.95
C TYR A 24 16.76 12.95 -10.41
N LEU A 25 15.62 12.24 -10.48
CA LEU A 25 14.33 12.86 -10.80
C LEU A 25 13.91 13.90 -9.76
N GLN A 26 14.13 13.59 -8.47
CA GLN A 26 13.87 14.56 -7.40
C GLN A 26 14.75 15.80 -7.52
N SER A 27 16.05 15.68 -7.87
CA SER A 27 16.91 16.85 -8.01
C SER A 27 16.42 17.78 -9.12
N ILE A 28 16.04 17.23 -10.28
CA ILE A 28 15.52 18.02 -11.40
C ILE A 28 14.21 18.70 -11.03
N LEU A 29 13.27 17.95 -10.43
CA LEU A 29 11.92 18.46 -10.16
C LEU A 29 11.82 19.31 -8.89
N THR A 30 12.84 19.29 -8.04
CA THR A 30 12.90 20.19 -6.87
C THR A 30 12.93 21.66 -7.31
N ASP A 31 13.64 21.93 -8.41
CA ASP A 31 13.86 23.27 -8.95
C ASP A 31 12.71 23.75 -9.86
N GLU A 32 11.64 22.95 -10.01
CA GLU A 32 10.45 23.37 -10.74
C GLU A 32 9.77 24.55 -10.02
N PRO A 33 9.52 25.67 -10.73
CA PRO A 33 8.93 26.87 -10.13
C PRO A 33 7.48 26.61 -9.72
N ILE A 34 7.16 26.98 -8.48
CA ILE A 34 5.80 26.91 -7.94
C ILE A 34 5.04 28.16 -8.38
N LYS A 35 4.01 27.99 -9.22
CA LYS A 35 3.19 29.10 -9.76
C LYS A 35 2.41 29.84 -8.65
N GLN A 36 1.87 29.11 -7.68
CA GLN A 36 1.15 29.67 -6.53
C GLN A 36 1.43 28.85 -5.26
N ARG A 37 1.50 29.50 -4.10
CA ARG A 37 1.75 28.82 -2.82
C ARG A 37 0.67 27.77 -2.56
N GLY A 38 1.09 26.52 -2.35
CA GLY A 38 0.18 25.39 -2.13
C GLY A 38 -0.28 24.68 -3.40
N GLN A 39 0.02 25.22 -4.58
CA GLN A 39 -0.27 24.56 -5.85
C GLN A 39 0.73 23.42 -6.11
N GLN A 40 0.20 22.32 -6.64
CA GLN A 40 1.00 21.22 -7.14
C GLN A 40 1.79 21.66 -8.39
N ARG A 41 3.07 21.31 -8.41
CA ARG A 41 3.99 21.45 -9.53
C ARG A 41 3.53 20.60 -10.73
N THR A 42 3.58 21.18 -11.92
CA THR A 42 3.03 20.59 -13.15
C THR A 42 3.82 19.37 -13.61
N TYR A 43 5.16 19.40 -13.60
CA TYR A 43 5.96 18.25 -14.05
C TYR A 43 6.03 17.17 -12.98
N VAL A 44 5.98 17.51 -11.70
CA VAL A 44 5.77 16.52 -10.63
C VAL A 44 4.43 15.79 -10.82
N ALA A 45 3.34 16.52 -11.09
CA ALA A 45 2.03 15.90 -11.35
C ALA A 45 2.10 14.92 -12.54
N LYS A 46 2.62 15.39 -13.69
CA LYS A 46 2.80 14.55 -14.90
C LYS A 46 3.63 13.30 -14.64
N LEU A 47 4.73 13.43 -13.89
CA LEU A 47 5.56 12.29 -13.51
C LEU A 47 4.77 11.31 -12.63
N MET A 48 4.10 11.80 -11.59
CA MET A 48 3.32 10.96 -10.68
C MET A 48 2.23 10.19 -11.43
N ASP A 49 1.48 10.85 -12.33
CA ASP A 49 0.49 10.18 -13.16
C ASP A 49 1.10 9.11 -14.06
N THR A 50 2.23 9.41 -14.71
CA THR A 50 2.94 8.46 -15.57
C THR A 50 3.40 7.23 -14.78
N LEU A 51 4.03 7.43 -13.63
CA LEU A 51 4.54 6.33 -12.81
C LEU A 51 3.40 5.49 -12.23
N LEU A 52 2.31 6.12 -11.77
CA LEU A 52 1.15 5.38 -11.26
C LEU A 52 0.42 4.62 -12.38
N ASN A 53 0.42 5.14 -13.61
CA ASN A 53 -0.07 4.41 -14.79
C ASN A 53 0.81 3.19 -15.08
N ILE A 54 2.14 3.32 -15.06
CA ILE A 54 3.08 2.19 -15.23
C ILE A 54 2.82 1.12 -14.16
N ILE A 55 2.59 1.52 -12.91
CA ILE A 55 2.27 0.58 -11.82
C ILE A 55 0.92 -0.11 -12.03
N GLN A 56 -0.05 0.58 -12.62
CA GLN A 56 -1.40 0.06 -12.80
C GLN A 56 -1.52 -0.91 -13.99
N ASN A 57 -0.69 -0.75 -15.01
CA ASN A 57 -0.69 -1.64 -16.17
C ASN A 57 -0.27 -3.05 -15.75
N ASP A 58 -1.08 -4.06 -16.07
CA ASP A 58 -0.70 -5.46 -15.88
C ASP A 58 0.03 -5.98 -17.13
N PRO A 59 1.15 -6.72 -16.97
CA PRO A 59 1.85 -7.35 -18.09
C PRO A 59 1.09 -8.53 -18.73
N ASP A 60 -0.16 -8.82 -18.32
CA ASP A 60 -0.96 -9.97 -18.77
C ASP A 60 -1.48 -9.86 -20.23
N THR A 61 -0.86 -9.04 -21.08
CA THR A 61 -1.20 -8.99 -22.52
C THR A 61 0.02 -8.81 -23.41
N ILE A 62 1.08 -9.60 -23.19
CA ILE A 62 2.07 -9.83 -24.25
C ILE A 62 1.65 -11.09 -25.02
N GLN A 63 0.75 -10.93 -26.01
CA GLN A 63 0.65 -11.90 -27.10
C GLN A 63 1.93 -11.80 -27.92
N ILE A 64 2.86 -12.74 -27.70
CA ILE A 64 4.08 -12.83 -28.51
C ILE A 64 3.68 -13.45 -29.85
N ASP A 65 3.40 -12.62 -30.86
CA ASP A 65 3.35 -13.08 -32.24
C ASP A 65 4.75 -13.54 -32.65
N GLY A 66 4.85 -14.84 -32.91
CA GLY A 66 6.11 -15.54 -33.11
C GLY A 66 6.69 -15.27 -34.48
N GLN A 67 7.67 -14.36 -34.57
CA GLN A 67 8.72 -14.42 -35.58
C GLN A 67 9.90 -13.54 -35.18
N ILE A 68 10.91 -14.12 -34.52
CA ILE A 68 12.14 -13.39 -34.20
C ILE A 68 13.40 -14.23 -34.49
N LEU A 69 14.23 -13.67 -35.39
CA LEU A 69 15.53 -14.13 -35.89
C LEU A 69 16.60 -14.24 -34.77
N GLU A 70 17.61 -15.09 -34.98
CA GLU A 70 18.50 -15.62 -33.93
C GLU A 70 19.35 -14.61 -33.13
N ASN A 71 19.76 -13.49 -33.72
CA ASN A 71 20.42 -12.40 -32.96
C ASN A 71 19.42 -11.59 -32.12
N SER A 72 18.20 -11.47 -32.60
CA SER A 72 17.09 -10.90 -31.85
C SER A 72 16.60 -11.87 -30.78
N ARG A 73 16.77 -13.19 -30.89
CA ARG A 73 16.39 -14.14 -29.82
C ARG A 73 17.11 -13.86 -28.50
N LYS A 74 18.37 -13.40 -28.48
CA LYS A 74 19.08 -13.09 -27.22
C LYS A 74 18.60 -11.79 -26.58
N ILE A 75 18.34 -10.76 -27.38
CA ILE A 75 17.77 -9.48 -26.92
C ILE A 75 16.31 -9.65 -26.53
N THR A 76 15.53 -10.40 -27.31
CA THR A 76 14.15 -10.79 -27.00
C THR A 76 14.11 -11.68 -25.78
N TYR A 77 14.99 -12.67 -25.60
CA TYR A 77 15.00 -13.49 -24.39
C TYR A 77 15.36 -12.67 -23.16
N LEU A 78 16.33 -11.74 -23.25
CA LEU A 78 16.64 -10.80 -22.16
C LEU A 78 15.48 -9.82 -21.91
N SER A 79 14.86 -9.27 -22.95
CA SER A 79 13.64 -8.45 -22.87
C SER A 79 12.48 -9.21 -22.26
N THR A 80 12.30 -10.48 -22.61
CA THR A 80 11.24 -11.36 -22.10
C THR A 80 11.51 -11.73 -20.66
N LEU A 81 12.76 -12.04 -20.29
CA LEU A 81 13.16 -12.26 -18.89
C LEU A 81 13.05 -10.97 -18.04
N VAL A 82 13.34 -9.80 -18.61
CA VAL A 82 13.16 -8.48 -17.98
C VAL A 82 11.67 -8.16 -17.82
N ASN A 83 10.84 -8.48 -18.81
CA ASN A 83 9.39 -8.38 -18.75
C ASN A 83 8.80 -9.38 -17.74
N ILE A 84 9.39 -10.58 -17.58
CA ILE A 84 9.03 -11.55 -16.53
C ILE A 84 9.28 -10.97 -15.12
N VAL A 85 10.19 -9.99 -14.97
CA VAL A 85 10.47 -9.33 -13.69
C VAL A 85 9.76 -7.97 -13.56
N ASP A 86 9.09 -7.48 -14.60
CA ASP A 86 8.41 -6.17 -14.69
C ASP A 86 9.24 -5.04 -14.04
N ILE A 87 10.47 -4.90 -14.53
CA ILE A 87 11.49 -3.99 -13.98
C ILE A 87 10.99 -2.53 -13.98
N ASP A 88 10.21 -2.14 -14.99
CA ASP A 88 9.62 -0.81 -15.09
C ASP A 88 8.64 -0.54 -13.94
N LYS A 89 7.79 -1.52 -13.60
CA LYS A 89 6.89 -1.44 -12.45
C LYS A 89 7.67 -1.29 -11.15
N ILE A 90 8.74 -2.06 -10.96
CA ILE A 90 9.63 -1.97 -9.79
C ILE A 90 10.26 -0.58 -9.68
N HIS A 91 10.74 -0.02 -10.80
CA HIS A 91 11.28 1.34 -10.84
C HIS A 91 10.22 2.39 -10.52
N ALA A 92 9.01 2.23 -11.05
CA ALA A 92 7.91 3.13 -10.80
C ALA A 92 7.51 3.12 -9.32
N TYR A 93 7.33 1.95 -8.70
CA TYR A 93 7.05 1.83 -7.26
C TYR A 93 8.11 2.55 -6.41
N ASN A 94 9.38 2.28 -6.67
CA ASN A 94 10.48 2.84 -5.89
C ASN A 94 10.64 4.36 -6.10
N THR A 95 10.35 4.83 -7.32
CA THR A 95 10.36 6.26 -7.64
C THR A 95 9.21 6.97 -6.93
N VAL A 96 7.97 6.52 -7.11
CA VAL A 96 6.79 7.07 -6.41
C VAL A 96 6.99 7.09 -4.89
N ARG A 97 7.53 6.00 -4.33
CA ARG A 97 7.89 5.92 -2.90
C ARG A 97 8.83 7.04 -2.49
N SER A 98 9.86 7.32 -3.28
CA SER A 98 10.85 8.35 -2.97
C SER A 98 10.19 9.74 -2.87
N PHE A 99 9.22 10.06 -3.74
CA PHE A 99 8.46 11.30 -3.72
C PHE A 99 7.56 11.39 -2.47
N TYR A 100 6.89 10.29 -2.10
CA TYR A 100 6.17 10.20 -0.81
C TYR A 100 7.07 10.28 0.42
N ARG A 101 8.38 10.06 0.30
CA ARG A 101 9.29 10.21 1.44
C ARG A 101 9.80 11.64 1.58
N ASN A 102 9.95 12.36 0.47
CA ASN A 102 10.53 13.69 0.47
C ASN A 102 9.47 14.76 0.84
N GLN A 103 9.76 15.53 1.89
CA GLN A 103 8.85 16.56 2.43
C GLN A 103 8.68 17.76 1.49
N ARG A 104 9.63 18.01 0.58
CA ARG A 104 9.56 19.12 -0.39
C ARG A 104 8.45 18.94 -1.43
N PHE A 105 7.99 17.70 -1.62
CA PHE A 105 6.90 17.33 -2.51
C PHE A 105 5.59 17.07 -1.76
N SER A 106 5.42 17.58 -0.52
CA SER A 106 4.26 17.26 0.32
C SER A 106 2.92 17.60 -0.32
N ASN A 107 2.80 18.82 -0.84
CA ASN A 107 1.60 19.26 -1.55
C ASN A 107 1.47 18.55 -2.90
N ASP A 108 2.60 18.26 -3.55
CA ASP A 108 2.61 17.67 -4.89
C ASP A 108 2.11 16.24 -4.91
N VAL A 109 2.44 15.43 -3.91
CA VAL A 109 2.01 14.01 -3.88
C VAL A 109 0.68 13.79 -3.17
N TYR A 110 0.16 14.80 -2.46
CA TYR A 110 -1.06 14.69 -1.66
C TYR A 110 -2.27 14.18 -2.47
N PRO A 111 -2.55 14.68 -3.70
CA PRO A 111 -3.67 14.20 -4.51
C PRO A 111 -3.56 12.73 -4.91
N TYR A 112 -2.35 12.15 -4.86
CA TYR A 112 -2.09 10.79 -5.30
C TYR A 112 -2.13 9.75 -4.18
N ILE A 113 -2.26 10.17 -2.91
CA ILE A 113 -2.16 9.28 -1.74
C ILE A 113 -3.13 8.09 -1.87
N GLU A 114 -4.37 8.35 -2.24
CA GLU A 114 -5.41 7.33 -2.39
C GLU A 114 -5.02 6.29 -3.46
N ARG A 115 -4.64 6.77 -4.64
CA ARG A 115 -4.19 5.93 -5.77
C ARG A 115 -2.93 5.14 -5.40
N GLY A 116 -2.00 5.77 -4.70
CA GLY A 116 -0.79 5.11 -4.19
C GLY A 116 -1.09 3.99 -3.19
N LEU A 117 -2.05 4.20 -2.27
CA LEU A 117 -2.50 3.15 -1.36
C LEU A 117 -3.17 1.99 -2.09
N HIS A 118 -4.06 2.31 -3.04
CA HIS A 118 -4.73 1.29 -3.85
C HIS A 118 -3.70 0.38 -4.54
N LEU A 119 -2.76 0.97 -5.29
CA LEU A 119 -1.74 0.22 -6.01
C LEU A 119 -0.79 -0.53 -5.06
N SER A 120 -0.47 0.02 -3.90
CA SER A 120 0.34 -0.69 -2.90
C SER A 120 -0.36 -1.93 -2.37
N ILE A 121 -1.68 -1.85 -2.14
CA ILE A 121 -2.47 -2.97 -1.60
C ILE A 121 -2.65 -4.05 -2.66
N THR A 122 -2.98 -3.68 -3.90
CA THR A 122 -3.08 -4.66 -5.00
C THR A 122 -1.73 -5.25 -5.37
N GLY A 123 -0.63 -4.50 -5.23
CA GLY A 123 0.73 -5.00 -5.49
C GLY A 123 1.16 -6.19 -4.62
N PHE A 124 0.53 -6.41 -3.46
CA PHE A 124 0.80 -7.59 -2.62
C PHE A 124 0.31 -8.91 -3.23
N THR A 125 -0.67 -8.88 -4.14
CA THR A 125 -1.16 -10.09 -4.82
C THR A 125 -0.25 -10.52 -5.99
N SER A 126 0.73 -9.70 -6.37
CA SER A 126 1.61 -10.01 -7.49
C SER A 126 2.36 -11.32 -7.29
N SER A 127 2.48 -12.13 -8.33
CA SER A 127 3.30 -13.35 -8.36
C SER A 127 4.81 -13.04 -8.23
N ILE A 128 5.24 -11.83 -8.62
CA ILE A 128 6.64 -11.40 -8.61
C ILE A 128 7.01 -10.85 -7.23
N TRP A 129 7.96 -11.51 -6.55
CA TRP A 129 8.40 -11.12 -5.20
C TRP A 129 8.93 -9.69 -5.10
N MET A 130 9.65 -9.22 -6.12
CA MET A 130 10.23 -7.87 -6.13
C MET A 130 9.15 -6.77 -6.18
N ILE A 131 8.04 -7.02 -6.88
CA ILE A 131 6.88 -6.13 -6.91
C ILE A 131 6.23 -6.10 -5.52
N ARG A 132 5.99 -7.26 -4.91
CA ARG A 132 5.45 -7.33 -3.54
C ARG A 132 6.31 -6.57 -2.54
N ASN A 133 7.64 -6.71 -2.62
CA ASN A 133 8.57 -5.97 -1.77
C ASN A 133 8.47 -4.45 -2.01
N SER A 134 8.46 -4.02 -3.27
CA SER A 134 8.36 -2.61 -3.64
C SER A 134 7.01 -2.00 -3.21
N ALA A 135 5.91 -2.74 -3.34
CA ALA A 135 4.59 -2.37 -2.87
C ALA A 135 4.52 -2.27 -1.32
N THR A 136 5.15 -3.21 -0.60
CA THR A 136 5.27 -3.16 0.87
C THR A 136 5.95 -1.88 1.33
N LEU A 137 7.05 -1.55 0.65
CA LEU A 137 7.86 -0.38 0.92
C LEU A 137 7.11 0.93 0.61
N LEU A 138 6.33 0.95 -0.48
CA LEU A 138 5.45 2.06 -0.81
C LEU A 138 4.35 2.24 0.25
N LEU A 139 3.63 1.16 0.61
CA LEU A 139 2.60 1.15 1.64
C LEU A 139 3.13 1.76 2.94
N SER A 140 4.25 1.26 3.45
CA SER A 140 4.87 1.74 4.69
C SER A 140 5.15 3.24 4.65
N THR A 141 5.59 3.75 3.50
CA THR A 141 5.92 5.17 3.31
C THR A 141 4.66 6.03 3.28
N ILE A 142 3.60 5.58 2.59
CA ILE A 142 2.32 6.30 2.56
C ILE A 142 1.64 6.28 3.93
N VAL A 143 1.61 5.14 4.62
CA VAL A 143 1.08 5.02 5.98
C VAL A 143 1.80 5.97 6.94
N GLN A 144 3.13 6.06 6.88
CA GLN A 144 3.88 7.03 7.68
C GLN A 144 3.59 8.49 7.30
N ARG A 145 3.23 8.77 6.04
CA ARG A 145 2.84 10.11 5.62
C ARG A 145 1.43 10.49 6.10
N ILE A 146 0.50 9.54 6.12
CA ILE A 146 -0.88 9.76 6.59
C ILE A 146 -0.93 9.90 8.11
N PHE A 147 -0.26 8.98 8.81
CA PHE A 147 -0.38 8.83 10.27
C PHE A 147 0.86 9.31 11.04
N GLY A 148 1.89 9.81 10.34
CA GLY A 148 3.15 10.14 10.97
C GLY A 148 4.03 8.92 11.32
N PRO A 149 5.31 9.15 11.65
CA PRO A 149 6.22 8.09 12.09
C PRO A 149 5.80 7.56 13.47
N SER A 150 5.90 6.24 13.66
CA SER A 150 5.77 5.65 15.00
C SER A 150 7.00 6.06 15.82
N LYS A 151 6.81 6.88 16.86
CA LYS A 151 7.90 7.42 17.68
C LYS A 151 8.23 6.56 18.91
N THR A 152 7.66 5.38 19.04
CA THR A 152 7.88 4.55 20.23
C THR A 152 9.15 3.71 20.09
N LYS A 153 10.08 3.90 21.04
CA LYS A 153 11.20 2.97 21.27
C LYS A 153 10.69 1.58 21.69
N ASP A 154 9.46 1.49 22.18
CA ASP A 154 8.81 0.29 22.72
C ASP A 154 8.04 -0.54 21.67
N GLY A 155 8.46 -0.49 20.41
CA GLY A 155 7.85 -1.30 19.35
C GLY A 155 6.55 -0.72 18.75
N GLU A 156 6.04 -1.44 17.75
CA GLU A 156 4.89 -1.07 16.90
C GLU A 156 3.52 -1.16 17.62
N ASP A 157 3.54 -1.44 18.93
CA ASP A 157 2.38 -1.84 19.72
C ASP A 157 1.75 -0.70 20.53
N ASN A 158 2.51 0.35 20.84
CA ASN A 158 2.00 1.54 21.52
C ASN A 158 1.75 2.69 20.52
N LEU A 159 0.72 2.54 19.69
CA LEU A 159 0.29 3.61 18.77
C LEU A 159 -0.22 4.81 19.58
N SER A 160 0.52 5.93 19.55
CA SER A 160 0.05 7.19 20.12
C SER A 160 -1.23 7.65 19.42
N LYS A 161 -2.19 8.23 20.15
CA LYS A 161 -3.37 8.90 19.56
C LYS A 161 -2.99 9.91 18.46
N LYS A 162 -1.78 10.49 18.53
CA LYS A 162 -1.25 11.42 17.51
C LYS A 162 -0.96 10.75 16.16
N ASN A 163 -0.86 9.43 16.12
CA ASN A 163 -0.59 8.63 14.93
C ASN A 163 -1.83 7.83 14.47
N SER A 164 -3.00 8.33 14.83
CA SER A 164 -4.29 7.74 14.49
C SER A 164 -5.25 8.85 14.07
N MET A 165 -6.25 8.52 13.25
CA MET A 165 -7.31 9.46 12.88
C MET A 165 -8.67 8.77 12.94
N THR A 166 -9.76 9.55 12.90
CA THR A 166 -11.08 8.92 12.89
C THR A 166 -11.27 8.16 11.58
N SER A 167 -12.00 7.05 11.64
CA SER A 167 -12.39 6.31 10.45
C SER A 167 -13.16 7.18 9.45
N ARG A 168 -14.04 8.06 9.96
CA ARG A 168 -14.77 9.03 9.16
C ARG A 168 -13.86 10.01 8.43
N GLU A 169 -12.86 10.56 9.11
CA GLU A 169 -11.86 11.44 8.47
C GLU A 169 -11.08 10.70 7.38
N PHE A 170 -10.64 9.46 7.66
CA PHE A 170 -9.89 8.65 6.70
C PHE A 170 -10.69 8.36 5.43
N PHE A 171 -11.91 7.85 5.55
CA PHE A 171 -12.73 7.49 4.38
C PHE A 171 -13.37 8.69 3.69
N ASN A 172 -13.60 9.83 4.37
CA ASN A 172 -13.98 11.06 3.69
C ASN A 172 -12.83 11.59 2.81
N LYS A 173 -11.60 11.42 3.27
CA LYS A 173 -10.41 11.85 2.54
C LYS A 173 -10.02 10.90 1.41
N TYR A 174 -10.29 9.61 1.58
CA TYR A 174 -9.95 8.54 0.64
C TYR A 174 -11.14 7.58 0.42
N PRO A 175 -12.21 8.04 -0.25
CA PRO A 175 -13.49 7.32 -0.32
C PRO A 175 -13.43 5.97 -1.04
N SER A 176 -12.60 5.81 -2.08
CA SER A 176 -12.48 4.57 -2.83
C SER A 176 -11.84 3.44 -2.03
N LEU A 177 -11.06 3.77 -0.99
CA LEU A 177 -10.37 2.76 -0.16
C LEU A 177 -11.34 1.90 0.63
N PHE A 178 -12.52 2.42 1.00
CA PHE A 178 -13.51 1.60 1.70
C PHE A 178 -13.95 0.41 0.85
N HIS A 179 -14.28 0.67 -0.42
CA HIS A 179 -14.68 -0.36 -1.36
C HIS A 179 -13.55 -1.37 -1.61
N LEU A 180 -12.32 -0.88 -1.79
CA LEU A 180 -11.15 -1.75 -1.93
C LEU A 180 -10.96 -2.65 -0.70
N PHE A 181 -11.04 -2.09 0.51
CA PHE A 181 -10.86 -2.86 1.74
C PHE A 181 -11.95 -3.92 1.88
N TYR A 182 -13.20 -3.55 1.62
CA TYR A 182 -14.33 -4.46 1.63
C TYR A 182 -14.11 -5.64 0.68
N GLN A 183 -13.78 -5.37 -0.59
CA GLN A 183 -13.56 -6.41 -1.60
C GLN A 183 -12.42 -7.36 -1.22
N GLN A 184 -11.27 -6.82 -0.80
CA GLN A 184 -10.09 -7.62 -0.45
C GLN A 184 -10.31 -8.46 0.82
N LEU A 185 -10.99 -7.90 1.83
CA LEU A 185 -11.39 -8.62 3.03
C LEU A 185 -12.38 -9.74 2.71
N GLN A 186 -13.40 -9.46 1.88
CA GLN A 186 -14.39 -10.45 1.47
C GLN A 186 -13.75 -11.62 0.71
N GLN A 187 -12.88 -11.33 -0.27
CA GLN A 187 -12.21 -12.35 -1.09
C GLN A 187 -11.30 -13.26 -0.24
N THR A 188 -10.48 -12.64 0.62
CA THR A 188 -9.50 -13.37 1.44
C THR A 188 -10.17 -14.21 2.53
N THR A 189 -11.24 -13.69 3.14
CA THR A 189 -11.94 -14.42 4.21
C THR A 189 -12.90 -15.48 3.69
N SER A 190 -13.33 -15.44 2.43
CA SER A 190 -14.27 -16.44 1.87
C SER A 190 -13.62 -17.80 1.59
N THR A 191 -12.30 -17.87 1.46
CA THR A 191 -11.57 -19.09 1.08
C THR A 191 -10.72 -19.60 2.25
N ARG A 192 -11.07 -20.75 2.85
CA ARG A 192 -10.39 -21.29 4.04
C ARG A 192 -8.90 -21.64 3.80
N SER A 193 -8.53 -21.90 2.55
CA SER A 193 -7.17 -22.26 2.11
C SER A 193 -6.26 -21.06 1.78
N SER A 194 -6.79 -19.83 1.72
CA SER A 194 -6.01 -18.66 1.28
C SER A 194 -5.24 -17.97 2.42
N ILE A 195 -5.42 -18.41 3.67
CA ILE A 195 -4.80 -17.78 4.84
C ILE A 195 -3.30 -18.13 4.98
N GLU A 196 -2.78 -19.04 4.15
CA GLU A 196 -1.34 -19.30 3.99
C GLU A 196 -0.75 -18.66 2.70
N SER A 197 -1.56 -17.96 1.90
CA SER A 197 -1.21 -17.49 0.54
C SER A 197 -0.83 -16.00 0.47
N LEU A 198 -0.46 -15.52 -0.73
CA LEU A 198 -0.25 -14.10 -1.05
C LEU A 198 -1.39 -13.18 -0.57
N SER A 199 -2.62 -13.71 -0.50
CA SER A 199 -3.82 -13.04 0.02
C SER A 199 -3.67 -12.57 1.48
N SER A 200 -2.88 -13.29 2.29
CA SER A 200 -2.57 -12.93 3.67
C SER A 200 -1.72 -11.66 3.78
N SER A 201 -0.95 -11.33 2.75
CA SER A 201 -0.15 -10.09 2.72
C SER A 201 -1.02 -8.86 2.48
N CYS A 202 -2.02 -8.96 1.60
CA CYS A 202 -3.04 -7.91 1.40
C CYS A 202 -3.85 -7.69 2.67
N LEU A 203 -4.28 -8.78 3.30
CA LEU A 203 -5.04 -8.72 4.55
C LEU A 203 -4.25 -8.00 5.65
N PHE A 204 -2.98 -8.37 5.82
CA PHE A 204 -2.09 -7.72 6.77
C PHE A 204 -1.95 -6.22 6.51
N ALA A 205 -1.80 -5.81 5.25
CA ALA A 205 -1.72 -4.39 4.88
C ALA A 205 -2.98 -3.60 5.26
N ILE A 206 -4.17 -4.18 5.03
CA ILE A 206 -5.45 -3.56 5.39
C ILE A 206 -5.57 -3.44 6.91
N LEU A 207 -5.27 -4.50 7.66
CA LEU A 207 -5.34 -4.50 9.13
C LEU A 207 -4.36 -3.50 9.75
N LEU A 208 -3.18 -3.30 9.14
CA LEU A 208 -2.21 -2.26 9.57
C LEU A 208 -2.76 -0.84 9.46
N ILE A 209 -3.63 -0.57 8.48
CA ILE A 209 -4.30 0.73 8.33
C ILE A 209 -5.47 0.81 9.32
N LEU A 210 -6.33 -0.21 9.35
CA LEU A 210 -7.53 -0.22 10.20
C LEU A 210 -7.20 -0.08 11.69
N ARG A 211 -6.13 -0.70 12.19
CA ARG A 211 -5.70 -0.57 13.60
C ARG A 211 -5.25 0.83 14.01
N ARG A 212 -5.02 1.73 13.04
CA ARG A 212 -4.67 3.14 13.26
C ARG A 212 -5.89 4.06 13.16
N LEU A 213 -7.07 3.50 12.92
CA LEU A 213 -8.31 4.23 12.94
C LEU A 213 -8.93 4.15 14.33
N TYR A 214 -9.77 5.12 14.65
CA TYR A 214 -10.68 5.03 15.80
C TYR A 214 -12.04 5.58 15.37
N PRO A 215 -13.13 5.17 16.01
CA PRO A 215 -14.45 5.58 15.58
C PRO A 215 -14.74 7.02 15.98
N SER A 216 -15.53 7.70 15.17
CA SER A 216 -15.96 9.07 15.44
C SER A 216 -17.17 9.05 16.38
N PRO A 217 -17.27 9.98 17.35
CA PRO A 217 -18.47 10.16 18.17
C PRO A 217 -19.73 10.47 17.36
N LEU A 218 -19.57 10.91 16.10
CA LEU A 218 -20.64 11.26 15.16
C LEU A 218 -20.97 10.12 14.18
N ASP A 219 -20.30 8.97 14.28
CA ASP A 219 -20.64 7.80 13.47
C ASP A 219 -22.04 7.32 13.91
N GLY A 220 -22.97 7.21 12.96
CA GLY A 220 -24.37 6.80 13.18
C GLY A 220 -25.43 7.87 12.85
N ILE A 221 -25.04 9.12 12.64
CA ILE A 221 -26.02 10.20 12.38
C ILE A 221 -26.17 10.46 10.86
N ASP A 222 -25.11 10.30 10.05
CA ASP A 222 -25.15 10.67 8.61
C ASP A 222 -24.25 9.84 7.67
N CYS A 223 -23.74 8.67 8.06
CA CYS A 223 -22.73 7.96 7.27
C CYS A 223 -23.31 6.79 6.47
N SER A 224 -23.32 6.88 5.13
CA SER A 224 -23.64 5.75 4.23
C SER A 224 -22.57 4.65 4.21
N LEU A 225 -21.39 4.95 4.75
CA LEU A 225 -20.24 4.05 4.91
C LEU A 225 -20.19 3.52 6.34
N THR A 226 -20.99 2.51 6.63
CA THR A 226 -20.98 1.84 7.92
C THR A 226 -19.75 0.94 8.00
N LEU A 227 -18.77 1.33 8.82
CA LEU A 227 -17.63 0.49 9.17
C LEU A 227 -18.04 -0.91 9.66
N ASP A 228 -19.25 -1.04 10.19
CA ASP A 228 -19.87 -2.31 10.57
C ASP A 228 -19.89 -3.33 9.43
N LYS A 229 -19.92 -2.89 8.16
CA LYS A 229 -19.83 -3.80 7.00
C LYS A 229 -18.49 -4.54 6.92
N LEU A 230 -17.42 -3.97 7.48
CA LEU A 230 -16.10 -4.61 7.54
C LEU A 230 -16.00 -5.57 8.73
N LEU A 231 -16.82 -5.38 9.77
CA LEU A 231 -16.71 -6.08 11.05
C LEU A 231 -16.75 -7.62 10.92
N PRO A 232 -17.69 -8.25 10.18
CA PRO A 232 -17.73 -9.71 10.05
C PRO A 232 -16.43 -10.28 9.45
N PHE A 233 -15.84 -9.57 8.49
CA PHE A 233 -14.61 -10.02 7.85
C PHE A 233 -13.40 -9.86 8.77
N VAL A 234 -13.32 -8.76 9.53
CA VAL A 234 -12.24 -8.58 10.50
C VAL A 234 -12.34 -9.62 11.61
N ILE A 235 -13.53 -9.92 12.14
CA ILE A 235 -13.73 -11.00 13.12
C ILE A 235 -13.22 -12.33 12.57
N LYS A 236 -13.53 -12.65 11.31
CA LYS A 236 -13.06 -13.88 10.66
C LYS A 236 -11.53 -13.96 10.53
N CYS A 237 -10.81 -12.84 10.60
CA CYS A 237 -9.36 -12.83 10.59
C CYS A 237 -8.76 -13.39 11.90
N GLU A 238 -9.51 -13.45 13.00
CA GLU A 238 -9.10 -14.12 14.25
C GLU A 238 -8.94 -15.63 14.08
N GLU A 239 -9.60 -16.23 13.08
CA GLU A 239 -9.47 -17.67 12.77
C GLU A 239 -8.17 -17.98 12.00
N SER A 240 -7.39 -16.95 11.66
CA SER A 240 -6.15 -17.12 10.91
C SER A 240 -5.11 -17.95 11.67
N PRO A 241 -4.40 -18.89 11.00
CA PRO A 241 -3.24 -19.57 11.59
C PRO A 241 -2.09 -18.59 11.89
N LEU A 242 -2.03 -17.44 11.22
CA LEU A 242 -0.95 -16.46 11.37
C LEU A 242 -1.22 -15.54 12.58
N LEU A 243 -0.43 -15.72 13.65
CA LEU A 243 -0.55 -14.94 14.89
C LEU A 243 -0.57 -13.42 14.66
N ARG A 244 0.28 -12.91 13.76
CA ARG A 244 0.35 -11.47 13.44
C ARG A 244 -0.96 -10.93 12.85
N ILE A 245 -1.68 -11.73 12.06
CA ILE A 245 -2.98 -11.34 11.51
C ILE A 245 -4.00 -11.22 12.65
N ARG A 246 -4.03 -12.19 13.57
CA ARG A 246 -4.90 -12.14 14.76
C ARG A 246 -4.59 -10.93 15.65
N GLU A 247 -3.32 -10.63 15.91
CA GLU A 247 -2.93 -9.43 16.68
C GLU A 247 -3.36 -8.12 16.03
N HIS A 248 -3.21 -7.98 14.71
CA HIS A 248 -3.64 -6.75 14.03
C HIS A 248 -5.15 -6.68 13.86
N SER A 249 -5.81 -7.83 13.67
CA SER A 249 -7.26 -7.97 13.64
C SER A 249 -7.88 -7.51 14.96
N SER A 250 -7.44 -8.07 16.10
CA SER A 250 -7.93 -7.68 17.42
C SER A 250 -7.76 -6.18 17.71
N LYS A 251 -6.60 -5.60 17.34
CA LYS A 251 -6.38 -4.14 17.43
C LYS A 251 -7.30 -3.34 16.49
N ALA A 252 -7.54 -3.83 15.28
CA ALA A 252 -8.49 -3.21 14.34
C ALA A 252 -9.94 -3.31 14.83
N LEU A 253 -10.33 -4.39 15.49
CA LEU A 253 -11.67 -4.55 16.08
C LEU A 253 -11.95 -3.48 17.13
N LEU A 254 -10.95 -3.04 17.90
CA LEU A 254 -11.10 -1.91 18.84
C LEU A 254 -11.52 -0.62 18.13
N ALA A 255 -11.06 -0.40 16.89
CA ALA A 255 -11.46 0.74 16.07
C ALA A 255 -12.91 0.64 15.56
N LEU A 256 -13.46 -0.57 15.45
CA LEU A 256 -14.75 -0.86 14.83
C LEU A 256 -15.89 -1.01 15.86
N ILE A 257 -15.63 -1.58 17.05
CA ILE A 257 -16.67 -2.01 18.00
C ILE A 257 -17.11 -0.90 18.99
N HIS A 258 -16.47 0.27 18.97
CA HIS A 258 -16.69 1.29 20.02
C HIS A 258 -18.15 1.76 20.16
N GLN A 259 -18.97 1.72 19.11
CA GLN A 259 -20.40 2.07 19.23
C GLN A 259 -21.13 1.14 20.21
N GLN A 260 -20.90 -0.17 20.12
CA GLN A 260 -21.52 -1.17 21.01
C GLN A 260 -20.97 -1.05 22.44
N ILE A 261 -19.65 -0.85 22.61
CA ILE A 261 -19.04 -0.71 23.93
C ILE A 261 -19.48 0.60 24.62
N ASN A 262 -19.60 1.71 23.90
CA ASN A 262 -20.08 2.98 24.47
C ASN A 262 -21.56 2.93 24.87
N GLN A 263 -22.39 2.25 24.07
CA GLN A 263 -23.79 2.04 24.40
C GLN A 263 -23.92 1.18 25.67
N LEU A 264 -23.16 0.08 25.78
CA LEU A 264 -23.11 -0.77 26.97
C LEU A 264 -22.56 -0.01 28.20
N MET A 265 -21.53 0.83 28.02
CA MET A 265 -20.96 1.67 29.08
C MET A 265 -21.92 2.79 29.53
N LYS A 266 -22.75 3.33 28.64
CA LYS A 266 -23.82 4.29 29.00
C LYS A 266 -24.95 3.59 29.76
N GLN A 267 -25.45 2.47 29.25
CA GLN A 267 -26.48 1.66 29.91
C GLN A 267 -26.05 1.19 31.32
N SER A 268 -24.79 0.81 31.50
CA SER A 268 -24.25 0.47 32.81
C SER A 268 -24.16 1.65 33.78
N LYS A 269 -23.95 2.89 33.29
CA LYS A 269 -23.92 4.09 34.15
C LYS A 269 -25.32 4.57 34.52
N ASP A 270 -26.29 4.40 33.63
CA ASP A 270 -27.69 4.75 33.87
C ASP A 270 -28.37 3.76 34.84
N ASN A 271 -27.90 2.50 34.90
CA ASN A 271 -28.37 1.48 35.86
C ASN A 271 -27.75 1.61 37.28
N ILE A 272 -26.80 2.54 37.50
CA ILE A 272 -26.13 2.77 38.81
C ILE A 272 -26.64 4.09 39.45
N ARG A 273 -27.58 4.80 38.82
CA ARG A 273 -28.30 5.94 39.39
C ARG A 273 -29.73 5.57 39.74
#